data_AF-A0A353XV59-F1
#
_entry.id   AF-A0A353XV59-F1
#
_cell.length_a   1.000
_cell.length_b   1.000
_cell.length_c   1.000
_cell.angle_alpha   90.00
_cell.angle_beta   90.00
_cell.angle_gamma   90.00
#
_symmetry.space_group_name_H-M   'P 1'
#
loop_
_entity.id
_entity.type
_entity.pdbx_description
1 polymer ?
#
loop_
_entity_poly.entity_id
_entity_poly.type
_entity_poly.pdbx_seq_one_letter_code
_entity_poly.pdbx_strand_id
1 'polypeptide(L)'
;MEWLRNIVINLPLDEISDKVSRLTIWWSNFVADVPPDMLPLYAYVGFSVIVLLLWLLVVRVLPSPIGGMSWLAVFSILLAPGSAAGNTGEVAPASIGVIYGILMKEPGLAMRSLLPILVVFSVGLVLGFIWQLIKNTIEKNANQASQQAIADEKANMQLASANYVDLV
;
A
#
# COMPACT_ATOMS: atom_id res chain seq x y z
N MET A 1 -29.38 12.41 18.94
CA MET A 1 -28.00 12.78 19.35
C MET A 1 -27.73 12.48 20.84
N GLU A 2 -28.39 11.47 21.43
CA GLU A 2 -28.14 11.09 22.84
C GLU A 2 -26.94 10.16 23.00
N TRP A 3 -26.62 9.37 21.98
CA TRP A 3 -25.49 8.43 22.00
C TRP A 3 -24.14 9.14 22.13
N LEU A 4 -23.94 10.29 21.46
CA LEU A 4 -22.75 11.13 21.59
C LEU A 4 -22.66 11.80 22.96
N ARG A 5 -23.79 12.26 23.52
CA ARG A 5 -23.84 12.84 24.86
C ARG A 5 -23.46 11.80 25.92
N ASN A 6 -23.96 10.58 25.77
CA ASN A 6 -23.68 9.49 26.70
C ASN A 6 -22.22 9.04 26.63
N ILE A 7 -21.61 9.02 25.44
CA ILE A 7 -20.17 8.75 25.27
C ILE A 7 -19.34 9.87 25.91
N VAL A 8 -19.63 11.14 25.61
CA VAL A 8 -18.83 12.28 26.10
C VAL A 8 -18.96 12.47 27.62
N ILE A 9 -20.14 12.23 28.20
CA ILE A 9 -20.38 12.42 29.64
C ILE A 9 -19.86 11.25 30.48
N ASN A 10 -19.92 10.02 29.97
CA ASN A 10 -19.40 8.83 30.65
C ASN A 10 -18.01 8.43 30.17
N LEU A 11 -17.26 9.36 29.58
CA LEU A 11 -15.90 9.09 29.14
C LEU A 11 -15.00 9.08 30.39
N PRO A 12 -14.43 7.94 30.81
CA PRO A 12 -13.51 7.90 31.94
C PRO A 12 -12.20 8.61 31.51
N LEU A 13 -12.11 9.91 31.79
CA LEU A 13 -10.95 10.73 31.42
C LEU A 13 -9.65 10.13 31.97
N ASP A 14 -9.71 9.50 33.14
CA ASP A 14 -8.58 8.81 33.76
C ASP A 14 -8.10 7.60 32.93
N GLU A 15 -9.02 6.80 32.37
CA GLU A 15 -8.67 5.64 31.55
C GLU A 15 -8.10 6.05 30.19
N ILE A 16 -8.62 7.13 29.60
CA ILE A 16 -8.07 7.69 28.36
C ILE A 16 -6.69 8.27 28.61
N SER A 17 -6.53 9.04 29.69
CA SER A 17 -5.24 9.59 30.10
C SER A 17 -4.19 8.50 30.29
N ASP A 18 -4.54 7.40 30.96
CA ASP A 18 -3.66 6.26 31.17
C ASP A 18 -3.28 5.55 29.84
N LYS A 19 -4.23 5.41 28.90
CA LYS A 19 -3.94 4.89 27.55
C LYS A 19 -3.03 5.81 26.73
N VAL A 20 -3.27 7.12 26.77
CA VAL A 20 -2.45 8.12 26.07
C VAL A 20 -1.04 8.19 26.67
N SER A 21 -0.93 8.12 27.99
CA SER A 21 0.34 8.09 28.71
C SER A 21 1.15 6.85 28.32
N ARG A 22 0.55 5.67 28.37
CA ARG A 22 1.20 4.42 27.90
C ARG A 22 1.65 4.51 26.46
N LEU A 23 0.82 5.04 25.56
CA LEU A 23 1.18 5.23 24.15
C LEU A 23 2.38 6.17 23.99
N THR A 24 2.41 7.27 24.75
CA THR A 24 3.48 8.26 24.71
C THR A 24 4.80 7.66 25.21
N ILE A 25 4.77 6.90 26.30
CA ILE A 25 5.95 6.21 26.84
C ILE A 25 6.45 5.15 25.86
N TRP A 26 5.55 4.36 25.28
CA TRP A 26 5.91 3.37 24.27
C TRP A 26 6.58 4.00 23.05
N TRP A 27 6.00 5.10 22.54
CA TRP A 27 6.57 5.86 21.44
C TRP A 27 7.94 6.45 21.80
N SER A 28 8.09 7.04 22.99
CA SER A 28 9.35 7.61 23.45
C SER A 28 10.48 6.58 23.49
N ASN A 29 10.20 5.36 23.92
CA ASN A 29 11.20 4.29 23.93
C ASN A 29 11.53 3.80 22.51
N PHE A 30 10.54 3.74 21.62
CA PHE A 30 10.74 3.32 20.23
C PHE A 30 11.67 4.26 19.45
N VAL A 31 11.62 5.56 19.76
CA VAL A 31 12.37 6.60 19.05
C VAL A 31 13.62 7.05 19.84
N ALA A 32 13.92 6.42 20.98
CA ALA A 32 14.97 6.87 21.91
C ALA A 32 16.37 7.00 21.27
N ASP A 33 16.69 6.12 20.32
CA ASP A 33 17.99 6.08 19.64
C ASP A 33 18.01 6.83 18.29
N VAL A 34 16.89 7.47 17.92
CA VAL A 34 16.79 8.20 16.64
C VAL A 34 17.32 9.63 16.80
N PRO A 35 18.24 10.09 15.93
CA PRO A 35 18.69 11.47 15.93
C PRO A 35 17.54 12.48 15.84
N PRO A 36 17.55 13.59 16.60
CA PRO A 36 16.44 14.55 16.62
C PRO A 36 16.09 15.16 15.26
N ASP A 37 17.09 15.33 14.39
CA ASP A 37 16.96 15.84 13.03
C ASP A 37 16.30 14.84 12.07
N MET A 38 16.39 13.54 12.36
CA MET A 38 15.78 12.47 11.57
C MET A 38 14.41 12.05 12.11
N LEU A 39 14.08 12.46 13.33
CA LEU A 39 12.86 12.07 14.05
C LEU A 39 11.57 12.32 13.24
N PRO A 40 11.40 13.49 12.57
CA PRO A 40 10.22 13.76 11.75
C PRO A 40 10.12 12.84 10.52
N LEU A 41 11.26 12.54 9.89
CA LEU A 41 11.33 11.62 8.74
C LEU A 41 10.95 10.19 9.15
N TYR A 42 11.48 9.70 10.28
CA TYR A 42 11.15 8.36 10.79
C TYR A 42 9.68 8.24 11.17
N ALA A 43 9.12 9.24 11.84
CA ALA A 43 7.70 9.28 12.15
C ALA A 43 6.88 9.25 10.85
N TYR A 44 7.19 10.12 9.90
CA TYR A 44 6.51 10.19 8.61
C TYR A 44 6.52 8.85 7.86
N VAL A 45 7.69 8.24 7.67
CA VAL A 45 7.80 6.97 6.93
C VAL A 45 7.17 5.83 7.72
N GLY A 46 7.38 5.77 9.03
CA GLY A 46 6.83 4.73 9.89
C GLY A 46 5.30 4.71 9.87
N PHE A 47 4.66 5.86 10.09
CA PHE A 47 3.20 5.96 10.02
C PHE A 47 2.67 5.71 8.60
N SER A 48 3.38 6.14 7.55
CA SER A 48 3.00 5.85 6.16
C SER A 48 2.98 4.35 5.88
N VAL A 49 3.98 3.60 6.35
CA VAL A 49 4.02 2.14 6.24
C VAL A 49 2.86 1.50 7.00
N ILE A 50 2.57 1.96 8.22
CA ILE A 50 1.43 1.45 9.01
C ILE A 50 0.11 1.66 8.25
N VAL A 51 -0.12 2.86 7.70
CA VAL A 51 -1.32 3.16 6.91
C VAL A 51 -1.40 2.28 5.67
N LEU A 52 -0.29 2.06 4.97
CA LEU A 52 -0.26 1.17 3.79
C LEU A 52 -0.55 -0.29 4.14
N LEU A 53 -0.04 -0.78 5.27
CA LEU A 53 -0.32 -2.14 5.76
C LEU A 53 -1.78 -2.29 6.18
N LEU A 54 -2.36 -1.29 6.86
CA LEU A 54 -3.78 -1.23 7.14
C LEU A 54 -4.61 -1.20 5.85
N TRP A 55 -4.14 -0.47 4.83
CA TRP A 55 -4.80 -0.41 3.54
C TRP A 55 -4.81 -1.76 2.80
N LEU A 56 -3.81 -2.62 3.02
CA LEU A 56 -3.84 -3.99 2.49
C LEU A 56 -5.03 -4.79 3.01
N LEU A 57 -5.49 -4.54 4.25
CA LEU A 57 -6.71 -5.17 4.78
C LEU A 57 -7.95 -4.73 4.01
N VAL A 58 -8.00 -3.45 3.60
CA VAL A 58 -9.08 -2.89 2.78
C VAL A 58 -9.03 -3.47 1.36
N VAL A 59 -7.83 -3.55 0.77
CA VAL A 59 -7.60 -4.08 -0.58
C VAL A 59 -8.06 -5.52 -0.72
N ARG A 60 -8.01 -6.33 0.34
CA ARG A 60 -8.52 -7.72 0.33
C ARG A 60 -10.02 -7.81 0.03
N VAL A 61 -10.78 -6.75 0.25
CA VAL A 61 -12.22 -6.69 -0.02
C VAL A 61 -12.52 -6.16 -1.43
N LEU A 62 -11.55 -5.52 -2.08
CA LEU A 62 -11.73 -4.90 -3.39
C LEU A 62 -11.49 -5.89 -4.55
N PRO A 63 -12.19 -5.74 -5.69
CA PRO A 63 -11.94 -6.55 -6.88
C PRO A 63 -10.55 -6.31 -7.47
N SER A 64 -9.99 -7.34 -8.13
CA SER A 64 -8.54 -7.49 -8.31
C SER A 64 -7.80 -6.53 -9.26
N PRO A 65 -8.41 -5.56 -9.97
CA PRO A 65 -7.65 -4.42 -10.48
C PRO A 65 -7.74 -3.17 -9.58
N ILE A 66 -8.88 -2.95 -8.93
CA ILE A 66 -9.15 -1.74 -8.13
C ILE A 66 -8.33 -1.76 -6.84
N GLY A 67 -8.17 -2.94 -6.25
CA GLY A 67 -7.32 -3.14 -5.08
C GLY A 67 -5.90 -2.61 -5.28
N GLY A 68 -5.22 -3.06 -6.34
CA GLY A 68 -3.86 -2.61 -6.66
C GLY A 68 -3.77 -1.11 -6.98
N MET A 69 -4.72 -0.59 -7.77
CA MET A 69 -4.77 0.84 -8.11
C MET A 69 -5.00 1.73 -6.88
N SER A 70 -5.91 1.32 -5.98
CA SER A 70 -6.17 2.05 -4.73
C SER A 70 -4.96 2.06 -3.81
N TRP A 71 -4.23 0.95 -3.73
CA TRP A 71 -3.03 0.86 -2.91
C TRP A 71 -1.93 1.78 -3.47
N LEU A 72 -1.73 1.79 -4.79
CA LEU A 72 -0.81 2.71 -5.47
C LEU A 72 -1.21 4.17 -5.28
N ALA A 73 -2.51 4.49 -5.27
CA ALA A 73 -2.99 5.85 -5.02
C ALA A 73 -2.63 6.31 -3.60
N VAL A 74 -2.94 5.50 -2.59
CA VAL A 74 -2.58 5.79 -1.19
C VAL A 74 -1.06 5.89 -1.02
N PHE A 75 -0.30 4.97 -1.62
CA PHE A 75 1.16 5.02 -1.66
C PHE A 75 1.68 6.34 -2.22
N SER A 76 1.13 6.78 -3.35
CA SER A 76 1.58 8.01 -4.02
C SER A 76 1.23 9.25 -3.21
N ILE A 77 0.06 9.29 -2.59
CA ILE A 77 -0.36 10.40 -1.72
C ILE A 77 0.52 10.50 -0.47
N LEU A 78 0.88 9.35 0.09
CA LEU A 78 1.65 9.27 1.33
C LEU A 78 3.15 9.43 1.13
N LEU A 79 3.73 8.96 0.02
CA LEU A 79 5.19 8.89 -0.14
C LEU A 79 5.73 9.79 -1.25
N ALA A 80 4.88 10.50 -1.99
CA ALA A 80 5.37 11.47 -2.98
C ALA A 80 6.22 12.55 -2.30
N PRO A 81 7.44 12.81 -2.82
CA PRO A 81 8.35 13.75 -2.20
C PRO A 81 7.80 15.17 -2.30
N GLY A 82 7.83 15.87 -1.17
CA GLY A 82 7.48 17.27 -1.04
C GLY A 82 8.36 17.97 0.00
N SER A 83 8.13 19.27 0.14
CA SER A 83 8.81 20.11 1.13
C SER A 83 7.82 20.50 2.23
N ALA A 84 8.28 20.49 3.47
CA ALA A 84 7.55 21.10 4.58
C ALA A 84 7.31 22.59 4.32
N ALA A 85 6.28 23.14 4.95
CA ALA A 85 5.96 24.56 4.85
C ALA A 85 7.02 25.40 5.60
N GLY A 86 7.47 26.49 4.98
CA GLY A 86 8.62 27.27 5.45
C GLY A 86 9.93 26.67 4.93
N ASN A 87 10.93 27.51 4.65
CA ASN A 87 12.19 27.14 4.00
C ASN A 87 13.12 26.27 4.89
N THR A 88 12.57 25.28 5.59
CA THR A 88 13.27 24.42 6.55
C THR A 88 14.07 23.31 5.85
N GLY A 89 13.84 23.08 4.55
CA GLY A 89 14.48 22.00 3.79
C GLY A 89 14.03 20.60 4.20
N GLU A 90 13.02 20.52 5.06
CA GLU A 90 12.56 19.29 5.68
C GLU A 90 11.61 18.52 4.74
N VAL A 91 11.82 17.20 4.62
CA VAL A 91 11.07 16.36 3.70
C VAL A 91 9.69 16.05 4.28
N ALA A 92 8.65 16.35 3.51
CA ALA A 92 7.27 16.08 3.86
C ALA A 92 6.54 15.44 2.67
N PRO A 93 5.42 14.74 2.88
CA PRO A 93 4.63 14.26 1.77
C PRO A 93 4.03 15.45 1.00
N ALA A 94 4.11 15.37 -0.33
CA ALA A 94 3.58 16.42 -1.22
C ALA A 94 2.08 16.70 -1.01
N SER A 95 1.34 15.74 -0.46
CA SER A 95 -0.07 15.89 -0.09
C SER A 95 -0.32 17.01 0.93
N ILE A 96 0.61 17.29 1.84
CA ILE A 96 0.50 18.44 2.76
C ILE A 96 0.51 19.76 1.98
N GLY A 97 1.39 19.88 0.98
CA GLY A 97 1.44 21.05 0.11
C GLY A 97 0.16 21.26 -0.70
N VAL A 98 -0.48 20.17 -1.14
CA VAL A 98 -1.79 20.23 -1.81
C VAL A 98 -2.87 20.76 -0.87
N ILE A 99 -2.99 20.20 0.33
CA ILE A 99 -3.97 20.62 1.34
C ILE A 99 -3.74 22.09 1.73
N TYR A 100 -2.49 22.45 1.99
CA TYR A 100 -2.11 23.81 2.36
C TYR A 100 -2.45 24.82 1.25
N GLY A 101 -2.12 24.52 -0.01
CA GLY A 101 -2.47 25.37 -1.15
C GLY A 101 -3.98 25.56 -1.32
N ILE A 102 -4.79 24.52 -1.05
CA ILE A 102 -6.25 24.61 -1.08
C ILE A 102 -6.76 25.52 0.05
N LEU A 103 -6.28 25.30 1.28
CA LEU A 103 -6.69 26.08 2.46
C LEU A 103 -6.31 27.57 2.33
N MET A 104 -5.14 27.85 1.78
CA MET A 104 -4.67 29.22 1.54
C MET A 104 -5.24 29.85 0.27
N LYS A 105 -6.08 29.13 -0.48
CA LYS A 105 -6.64 29.57 -1.77
C LYS A 105 -5.55 29.95 -2.79
N GLU A 106 -4.41 29.26 -2.75
CA GLU A 106 -3.30 29.39 -3.68
C GLU A 106 -3.28 28.20 -4.65
N PRO A 107 -4.04 28.23 -5.77
CA PRO A 107 -4.16 27.09 -6.67
C PRO A 107 -2.83 26.73 -7.33
N GLY A 108 -1.93 27.70 -7.52
CA GLY A 108 -0.58 27.45 -8.04
C GLY A 108 0.26 26.56 -7.13
N LEU A 109 0.16 26.75 -5.81
CA LEU A 109 0.87 25.94 -4.83
C LEU A 109 0.28 24.53 -4.74
N ALA A 110 -1.06 24.42 -4.78
CA ALA A 110 -1.74 23.13 -4.81
C ALA A 110 -1.34 22.31 -6.05
N MET A 111 -1.31 22.93 -7.24
CA MET A 111 -0.91 22.25 -8.47
C MET A 111 0.56 21.83 -8.48
N ARG A 112 1.46 22.69 -8.01
CA ARG A 112 2.89 22.35 -7.89
C ARG A 112 3.12 21.15 -6.96
N SER A 113 2.35 21.08 -5.88
CA SER A 113 2.43 19.98 -4.91
C SER A 113 1.74 18.70 -5.41
N LEU A 114 0.75 18.82 -6.31
CA LEU A 114 0.07 17.67 -6.90
C LEU A 114 0.93 16.95 -7.96
N LEU A 115 1.81 17.68 -8.64
CA LEU A 115 2.67 17.15 -9.70
C LEU A 115 3.52 15.94 -9.24
N PRO A 116 4.28 16.00 -8.13
CA PRO A 116 5.03 14.85 -7.62
C PRO A 116 4.13 13.63 -7.36
N ILE A 117 2.92 13.84 -6.83
CA ILE A 117 1.96 12.76 -6.56
C ILE A 117 1.56 12.07 -7.87
N LEU A 118 1.23 12.85 -8.90
CA LEU A 118 0.86 12.32 -10.22
C LEU A 118 2.01 11.58 -10.90
N VAL A 119 3.25 12.07 -10.74
CA VAL A 119 4.44 11.41 -11.29
C VAL A 119 4.65 10.05 -10.63
N VAL A 120 4.68 9.99 -9.29
CA VAL A 120 4.84 8.73 -8.54
C VAL A 120 3.72 7.75 -8.86
N PHE A 121 2.47 8.25 -8.95
CA PHE A 121 1.32 7.42 -9.31
C PHE A 121 1.44 6.86 -10.73
N SER A 122 1.78 7.70 -11.70
CA SER A 122 1.91 7.28 -13.10
C SER A 122 3.02 6.25 -13.28
N VAL A 123 4.19 6.46 -12.66
CA VAL A 123 5.29 5.49 -12.67
C VAL A 123 4.86 4.18 -12.01
N GLY A 124 4.16 4.26 -10.87
CA GLY A 124 3.61 3.09 -10.18
C GLY A 124 2.66 2.27 -11.05
N LEU A 125 1.78 2.94 -11.82
CA LEU A 125 0.88 2.28 -12.76
C LEU A 125 1.63 1.61 -13.92
N VAL A 126 2.65 2.26 -14.48
CA VAL A 126 3.46 1.68 -15.57
C VAL A 126 4.21 0.44 -15.08
N LEU A 127 4.85 0.51 -13.92
CA LEU A 127 5.53 -0.64 -13.32
C LEU A 127 4.54 -1.76 -12.99
N GLY A 128 3.38 -1.42 -12.44
CA GLY A 128 2.30 -2.37 -12.18
C GLY A 128 1.82 -3.06 -13.47
N PHE A 129 1.68 -2.31 -14.56
CA PHE A 129 1.30 -2.86 -15.86
C PHE A 129 2.37 -3.81 -16.43
N ILE A 130 3.64 -3.41 -16.40
CA ILE A 130 4.76 -4.27 -16.83
C ILE A 130 4.79 -5.57 -16.02
N TRP A 131 4.60 -5.48 -14.70
CA TRP A 131 4.54 -6.66 -13.84
C TRP A 131 3.39 -7.61 -14.22
N GLN A 132 2.21 -7.07 -14.53
CA GLN A 132 1.07 -7.87 -14.99
C GLN A 132 1.37 -8.58 -16.32
N LEU A 133 2.07 -7.94 -17.26
CA LEU A 133 2.48 -8.59 -18.51
C LEU A 133 3.44 -9.77 -18.28
N ILE A 134 4.42 -9.58 -17.39
CA ILE A 134 5.38 -10.64 -17.02
C ILE A 134 4.64 -11.79 -16.34
N LYS A 135 3.79 -11.50 -15.35
CA LYS A 135 3.01 -12.51 -14.62
C LYS A 135 2.12 -13.32 -15.55
N ASN A 136 1.38 -12.66 -16.43
CA ASN A 136 0.50 -13.32 -17.39
C ASN A 136 1.27 -14.25 -18.36
N THR A 137 2.49 -13.87 -18.74
CA THR A 137 3.34 -14.69 -19.62
C THR A 137 3.85 -15.94 -18.90
N ILE A 138 4.30 -15.78 -17.65
CA ILE A 138 4.74 -16.89 -16.81
C ILE A 138 3.59 -17.88 -16.57
N GLU A 139 2.39 -17.37 -16.24
CA GLU A 139 1.20 -18.20 -16.02
C GLU A 139 0.80 -18.98 -17.28
N LYS A 140 0.84 -18.36 -18.46
CA LYS A 140 0.55 -19.03 -19.73
C LYS A 140 1.53 -20.17 -20.01
N ASN A 141 2.83 -19.94 -19.83
CA ASN A 141 3.86 -20.95 -20.05
C ASN A 141 3.73 -22.11 -19.06
N ALA A 142 3.45 -21.82 -17.78
CA ALA A 142 3.20 -22.83 -16.76
C ALA A 142 1.99 -23.71 -17.12
N ASN A 143 0.88 -23.09 -17.54
CA ASN A 143 -0.32 -23.82 -17.94
C ASN A 143 -0.08 -24.69 -19.19
N GLN A 144 0.69 -24.21 -20.16
CA GLN A 144 1.06 -24.99 -21.35
C GLN A 144 1.93 -26.20 -21.01
N ALA A 145 2.93 -26.03 -20.13
CA ALA A 145 3.78 -27.13 -19.67
C ALA A 145 2.97 -28.20 -18.91
N SER A 146 2.02 -27.79 -18.05
CA SER A 146 1.12 -28.73 -17.38
C SER A 146 0.22 -29.49 -18.35
N GLN A 147 -0.32 -28.81 -19.37
CA GLN A 147 -1.15 -29.47 -20.39
C GLN A 147 -0.37 -30.46 -21.24
N GLN A 148 0.88 -30.15 -21.59
CA GLN A 148 1.77 -31.06 -22.30
C GLN A 148 2.08 -32.31 -21.48
N ALA A 149 2.44 -32.16 -20.19
CA ALA A 149 2.69 -33.30 -19.31
C ALA A 149 1.49 -34.25 -19.21
N ILE A 150 0.26 -33.71 -19.13
CA ILE A 150 -0.97 -34.52 -19.09
C ILE A 150 -1.22 -35.22 -20.44
N ALA A 151 -0.92 -34.57 -21.56
CA ALA A 151 -1.06 -35.15 -22.89
C ALA A 151 -0.08 -36.32 -23.11
N ASP A 152 1.17 -36.15 -22.67
CA ASP A 152 2.21 -37.19 -22.73
C ASP A 152 1.88 -38.38 -21.83
N GLU A 153 1.34 -38.13 -20.63
CA GLU A 153 0.85 -39.18 -19.73
C GLU A 153 -0.27 -40.00 -20.38
N LYS A 154 -1.24 -39.33 -21.03
CA LYS A 154 -2.32 -40.00 -21.77
C LYS A 154 -1.81 -40.81 -22.96
N ALA A 155 -0.86 -40.27 -23.72
CA ALA A 155 -0.26 -40.98 -24.85
C ALA A 155 0.46 -42.25 -24.37
N ASN A 156 1.24 -42.17 -23.28
CA ASN A 156 1.91 -43.33 -22.71
C ASN A 156 0.92 -44.38 -22.17
N MET A 157 -0.17 -43.97 -21.52
CA MET A 157 -1.21 -44.90 -21.08
C MET A 157 -1.90 -45.61 -22.26
N GLN A 158 -2.14 -44.89 -23.37
CA GLN A 158 -2.71 -45.49 -24.58
C GLN A 158 -1.77 -46.49 -25.22
N LEU A 159 -0.48 -46.17 -25.32
CA LEU A 159 0.54 -47.09 -25.84
C LEU A 159 0.67 -48.33 -24.96
N ALA A 160 0.66 -48.17 -23.63
CA ALA A 160 0.67 -49.30 -22.70
C ALA A 160 -0.58 -50.18 -22.83
N SER A 161 -1.77 -49.58 -23.01
CA SER A 161 -3.00 -50.35 -23.25
C SER A 161 -3.02 -51.05 -24.61
N ALA A 162 -2.50 -50.42 -25.66
CA ALA A 162 -2.46 -51.02 -26.99
C ALA A 162 -1.51 -52.22 -27.03
N ASN A 163 -0.34 -52.10 -26.40
CA ASN A 163 0.65 -53.18 -26.34
C ASN A 163 0.17 -54.38 -25.50
N TYR A 164 -0.74 -54.18 -24.55
CA TYR A 164 -1.37 -55.27 -23.80
C TYR A 164 -2.37 -56.07 -24.66
N VAL A 165 -3.06 -55.42 -25.60
CA VAL A 165 -4.03 -56.08 -26.48
C VAL A 165 -3.35 -56.95 -27.55
N ASP A 166 -2.16 -56.60 -28.01
CA ASP A 166 -1.39 -57.41 -28.98
C ASP A 166 -0.74 -58.67 -28.36
N LEU A 167 -0.72 -58.78 -27.02
CA LEU A 167 -0.11 -59.90 -26.30
C LEU A 167 -1.11 -60.98 -25.84
N VAL A 168 -2.42 -60.78 -26.05
CA VAL A 168 -3.51 -61.69 -25.68
C VAL A 168 -4.13 -62.31 -26.93
#